data_AF-A0A7S3MHW3-F1
#
_entry.id   AF-A0A7S3MHW3-F1
#
_cell.length_a   1.000
_cell.length_b   1.000
_cell.length_c   1.000
_cell.angle_alpha   90.00
_cell.angle_beta   90.00
_cell.angle_gamma   90.00
#
_symmetry.space_group_name_H-M   'P 1'
#
loop_
_entity.id
_entity.type
_entity.pdbx_description
1 polymer ?
#
loop_
_entity_poly.entity_id
_entity_poly.type
_entity_poly.pdbx_seq_one_letter_code
_entity_poly.pdbx_strand_id
1 'polypeptide(L)'
;KYTGGDVRYYPNFHIQTSGLKLRNELQHVLTRYMGWEAVMRVRVSRGWKITKFYGHLFIRGADLLVVPNCHSDQTFAITFDMEENVTPEPVMYVQSALLYTNCEGERRIRVHTYAGVTTQNANDIFNSVDVQAATTMLSHI
;
A
#
# COMPACT_ATOMS: atom_id res chain seq x y z
N LYS A 1 -2.35 -12.10 8.15
CA LYS A 1 -3.14 -11.16 7.33
C LYS A 1 -3.44 -9.85 8.06
N TYR A 2 -4.08 -9.86 9.24
CA TYR A 2 -4.56 -8.62 9.91
C TYR A 2 -3.53 -7.85 10.75
N THR A 3 -2.33 -8.38 10.95
CA THR A 3 -1.32 -7.85 11.88
C THR A 3 -0.15 -7.13 11.20
N GLY A 4 -0.17 -6.96 9.87
CA GLY A 4 0.97 -6.40 9.12
C GLY A 4 2.22 -7.30 9.15
N GLY A 5 2.05 -8.61 9.29
CA GLY A 5 3.15 -9.58 9.22
C GLY A 5 3.30 -10.21 7.84
N ASP A 6 4.44 -10.87 7.64
CA ASP A 6 4.73 -11.68 6.46
C ASP A 6 4.47 -13.16 6.71
N VAL A 7 4.07 -13.88 5.65
CA VAL A 7 3.97 -15.34 5.65
C VAL A 7 4.91 -15.87 4.57
N ARG A 8 5.87 -16.70 4.95
CA ARG A 8 6.77 -17.39 4.01
C ARG A 8 6.54 -18.88 4.09
N TYR A 9 6.41 -19.50 2.92
CA TYR A 9 6.10 -20.90 2.78
C TYR A 9 7.24 -21.62 2.04
N TYR A 10 7.76 -22.69 2.65
CA TYR A 10 8.84 -23.53 2.12
C TYR A 10 8.32 -24.96 2.00
N PRO A 11 7.60 -25.30 0.92
CA PRO A 11 7.12 -26.67 0.72
C PRO A 11 8.29 -27.63 0.55
N ASN A 12 8.22 -28.82 1.16
CA ASN A 12 9.23 -29.87 1.06
C ASN A 12 10.66 -29.36 1.38
N PHE A 13 10.80 -28.61 2.48
CA PHE A 13 12.07 -27.99 2.85
C PHE A 13 13.21 -29.01 2.88
N HIS A 14 14.27 -28.72 2.14
CA HIS A 14 15.51 -29.49 2.14
C HIS A 14 16.71 -28.53 2.21
N ILE A 15 17.65 -28.80 3.11
CA ILE A 15 18.73 -27.85 3.44
C ILE A 15 19.58 -27.48 2.22
N GLN A 16 19.85 -28.42 1.32
CA GLN A 16 20.71 -28.19 0.16
C GLN A 16 20.08 -27.27 -0.90
N THR A 17 18.74 -27.27 -1.02
CA THR A 17 18.03 -26.50 -2.05
C THR A 17 17.39 -25.23 -1.48
N SER A 18 16.80 -25.32 -0.28
CA SER A 18 16.03 -24.24 0.35
C SER A 18 16.81 -23.48 1.42
N GLY A 19 17.93 -24.03 1.91
CA GLY A 19 18.68 -23.46 3.03
C GLY A 19 19.21 -22.05 2.74
N LEU A 20 19.74 -21.81 1.54
CA LEU A 20 20.22 -20.49 1.13
C LEU A 20 19.08 -19.46 1.06
N LYS A 21 17.93 -19.85 0.50
CA LYS A 21 16.74 -18.99 0.42
C LYS A 21 16.27 -18.58 1.82
N LEU A 22 16.09 -19.56 2.72
CA LEU A 22 15.67 -19.30 4.10
C LEU A 22 16.66 -18.38 4.82
N ARG A 23 17.97 -18.64 4.68
CA ARG A 23 19.01 -17.80 5.29
C ARG A 23 18.91 -16.34 4.83
N ASN A 24 18.82 -16.12 3.52
CA ASN A 24 18.76 -14.77 2.94
C ASN A 24 17.47 -14.04 3.35
N GLU A 25 16.33 -14.72 3.29
CA GLU A 25 15.04 -14.14 3.68
C GLU A 25 14.96 -13.86 5.18
N LEU A 26 15.57 -14.70 6.02
CA LEU A 26 15.67 -14.47 7.46
C LEU A 26 16.58 -13.27 7.75
N GLN A 27 17.76 -13.22 7.13
CA GLN A 27 18.68 -12.09 7.25
C GLN A 27 17.97 -10.79 6.87
N HIS A 28 17.28 -10.76 5.73
CA HIS A 28 16.54 -9.59 5.28
C HIS A 28 15.47 -9.13 6.29
N VAL A 29 14.70 -10.05 6.88
CA VAL A 29 13.68 -9.67 7.89
C VAL A 29 14.29 -9.08 9.14
N LEU A 30 15.44 -9.61 9.57
CA LEU A 30 16.11 -9.15 10.78
C LEU A 30 16.82 -7.80 10.58
N THR A 31 17.20 -7.45 9.34
CA THR A 31 17.98 -6.24 9.06
C THR A 31 17.22 -5.13 8.34
N ARG A 32 16.04 -5.42 7.76
CA ARG A 32 15.25 -4.41 7.03
C ARG A 32 14.72 -3.33 7.97
N TYR A 33 14.40 -2.16 7.39
CA TYR A 33 13.71 -1.12 8.10
C TYR A 33 12.29 -1.56 8.49
N MET A 34 11.98 -1.40 9.77
CA MET A 34 10.67 -1.64 10.34
C MET A 34 10.18 -0.41 11.10
N GLY A 35 8.85 -0.26 11.14
CA GLY A 35 8.15 0.71 11.95
C GLY A 35 7.06 0.00 12.76
N TRP A 36 6.83 0.49 13.97
CA TRP A 36 5.92 -0.11 14.93
C TRP A 36 4.75 0.80 15.24
N GLU A 37 3.67 0.17 15.73
CA GLU A 37 2.43 0.83 16.13
C GLU A 37 1.90 1.74 15.03
N ALA A 38 2.05 1.30 13.78
CA ALA A 38 1.83 2.17 12.64
C ALA A 38 0.35 2.25 12.26
N VAL A 39 -0.05 3.46 11.87
CA VAL A 39 -1.35 3.74 11.30
C VAL A 39 -1.17 4.57 10.04
N MET A 40 -1.92 4.24 9.00
CA MET A 40 -1.91 4.95 7.74
C MET A 40 -3.29 5.53 7.46
N ARG A 41 -3.32 6.79 7.04
CA ARG A 41 -4.53 7.41 6.49
C ARG A 41 -4.26 7.82 5.05
N VAL A 42 -5.21 7.54 4.18
CA VAL A 42 -5.19 7.99 2.79
C VAL A 42 -6.30 8.99 2.57
N ARG A 43 -5.96 10.14 2.00
CA ARG A 43 -6.89 11.22 1.65
C ARG A 43 -6.89 11.39 0.15
N VAL A 44 -8.04 11.76 -0.38
CA VAL A 44 -8.23 12.08 -1.79
C VAL A 44 -8.88 13.46 -1.93
N SER A 45 -8.62 14.14 -3.05
CA SER A 45 -9.28 15.40 -3.37
C SER A 45 -10.79 15.23 -3.53
N ARG A 46 -11.54 16.33 -3.37
CA ARG A 46 -13.00 16.37 -3.53
C ARG A 46 -13.43 15.79 -4.88
N GLY A 47 -14.56 15.08 -4.90
CA GLY A 47 -15.08 14.41 -6.09
C GLY A 47 -14.54 13.00 -6.29
N TRP A 48 -13.66 12.55 -5.40
CA TRP A 48 -13.16 11.18 -5.35
C TRP A 48 -13.44 10.58 -3.99
N LYS A 49 -13.73 9.28 -3.97
CA LYS A 49 -13.89 8.47 -2.76
C LYS A 49 -13.00 7.25 -2.84
N ILE A 50 -12.51 6.81 -1.68
CA ILE A 50 -11.82 5.53 -1.55
C ILE A 50 -12.87 4.43 -1.41
N THR A 51 -12.76 3.36 -2.19
CA THR A 51 -13.74 2.26 -2.18
C THR A 51 -13.25 1.04 -1.43
N LYS A 52 -12.01 0.59 -1.67
CA LYS A 52 -11.44 -0.59 -1.03
C LYS A 52 -9.94 -0.45 -0.80
N PHE A 53 -9.47 -1.16 0.21
CA PHE A 53 -8.06 -1.33 0.53
C PHE A 53 -7.68 -2.80 0.45
N TYR A 54 -6.50 -3.09 -0.09
CA TYR A 54 -5.96 -4.43 -0.28
C TYR A 54 -4.56 -4.51 0.32
N GLY A 55 -4.29 -5.59 1.04
CA GLY A 55 -3.00 -5.85 1.68
C GLY A 55 -3.13 -6.51 3.05
N HIS A 56 -2.00 -6.64 3.75
CA HIS A 56 -1.93 -7.17 5.11
C HIS A 56 -2.15 -6.07 6.14
N LEU A 57 -3.41 -5.68 6.34
CA LEU A 57 -3.78 -4.60 7.23
C LEU A 57 -5.09 -4.91 7.96
N PHE A 58 -5.38 -4.10 8.97
CA PHE A 58 -6.67 -4.07 9.64
C PHE A 58 -7.31 -2.69 9.40
N ILE A 59 -8.54 -2.65 8.90
CA ILE A 59 -9.25 -1.39 8.64
C ILE A 59 -10.04 -1.02 9.90
N ARG A 60 -9.87 0.21 10.39
CA ARG A 60 -10.63 0.76 11.52
C ARG A 60 -11.42 1.99 11.05
N GLY A 61 -12.73 1.86 10.88
CA GLY A 61 -13.56 2.95 10.33
C GLY A 61 -13.49 3.01 8.80
N ALA A 62 -13.64 4.20 8.22
CA ALA A 62 -13.73 4.36 6.76
C ALA A 62 -12.37 4.53 6.06
N ASP A 63 -11.40 5.21 6.69
CA ASP A 63 -10.18 5.68 6.02
C ASP A 63 -8.87 5.42 6.81
N LEU A 64 -8.96 4.82 7.99
CA LEU A 64 -7.80 4.55 8.85
C LEU A 64 -7.39 3.08 8.77
N LEU A 65 -6.17 2.87 8.30
CA LEU A 65 -5.53 1.57 8.17
C LEU A 65 -4.59 1.37 9.35
N VAL A 66 -4.77 0.26 10.05
CA VAL A 66 -3.90 -0.17 11.15
C VAL A 66 -2.93 -1.19 10.60
N VAL A 67 -1.64 -0.88 10.71
CA VAL A 67 -0.53 -1.69 10.23
C VAL A 67 0.49 -1.79 11.38
N PRO A 68 0.24 -2.62 12.41
CA PRO A 68 1.02 -2.59 13.64
C PRO A 68 2.53 -2.77 13.44
N ASN A 69 2.91 -3.59 12.45
CA ASN A 69 4.27 -3.68 11.95
C ASN A 69 4.28 -3.27 10.48
N CYS A 70 4.93 -2.17 10.14
CA CYS A 70 5.17 -1.77 8.75
C CYS A 70 6.64 -1.99 8.39
N HIS A 71 6.92 -2.45 7.17
CA HIS A 71 8.30 -2.64 6.70
C HIS A 71 8.45 -2.22 5.24
N SER A 72 9.70 -2.12 4.78
CA SER A 72 10.04 -1.65 3.41
C SER A 72 9.40 -2.44 2.28
N ASP A 73 9.11 -3.72 2.51
CA ASP A 73 8.64 -4.64 1.46
C ASP A 73 7.10 -4.75 1.40
N GLN A 74 6.39 -4.01 2.26
CA GLN A 74 4.93 -4.01 2.27
C GLN A 74 4.36 -3.05 1.23
N THR A 75 3.40 -3.55 0.47
CA THR A 75 2.63 -2.77 -0.51
C THR A 75 1.15 -2.86 -0.19
N PHE A 76 0.45 -1.75 -0.42
CA PHE A 76 -0.99 -1.64 -0.27
C PHE A 76 -1.58 -1.19 -1.61
N ALA A 77 -2.69 -1.82 -2.00
CA ALA A 77 -3.47 -1.44 -3.17
C ALA A 77 -4.75 -0.75 -2.71
N ILE A 78 -5.17 0.30 -3.42
CA ILE A 78 -6.31 1.13 -3.04
C ILE A 78 -7.09 1.43 -4.31
N THR A 79 -8.39 1.18 -4.28
CA THR A 79 -9.29 1.58 -5.37
C THR A 79 -9.99 2.87 -5.03
N PHE A 80 -10.14 3.70 -6.06
CA PHE A 80 -10.84 4.97 -6.00
C PHE A 80 -12.01 4.94 -6.96
N ASP A 81 -13.01 5.76 -6.68
CA ASP A 81 -14.17 5.95 -7.53
C ASP A 81 -14.58 7.42 -7.49
N MET A 82 -15.29 7.87 -8.51
CA MET A 82 -15.81 9.23 -8.55
C MET A 82 -17.05 9.34 -7.69
N GLU A 83 -17.21 10.48 -7.02
CA GLU A 83 -18.45 10.81 -6.33
C GLU A 83 -19.51 11.25 -7.34
N GLU A 84 -20.75 10.79 -7.14
CA GLU A 84 -21.87 11.23 -7.97
C GLU A 84 -22.18 12.72 -7.69
N ASN A 85 -22.54 13.47 -8.73
CA ASN A 85 -22.93 14.88 -8.65
C ASN A 85 -21.83 15.86 -8.20
N VAL A 86 -20.56 15.47 -8.28
CA VAL A 86 -19.42 16.37 -8.03
C VAL A 86 -18.63 16.51 -9.32
N THR A 87 -18.46 17.74 -9.81
CA THR A 87 -17.57 18.02 -10.95
C THR A 87 -16.12 17.80 -10.51
N PRO A 88 -15.39 16.85 -11.10
CA PRO A 88 -13.99 16.64 -10.74
C PRO A 88 -13.15 17.86 -11.10
N GLU A 89 -12.24 18.23 -10.22
CA GLU A 89 -11.18 19.20 -10.53
C GLU A 89 -10.24 18.62 -11.59
N PRO A 90 -9.53 19.46 -12.37
CA PRO A 90 -8.63 19.01 -13.44
C PRO A 90 -7.47 18.13 -12.95
N VAL A 91 -7.22 18.10 -11.63
CA VAL A 91 -6.19 17.30 -10.99
C VAL A 91 -6.80 16.55 -9.81
N MET A 92 -6.59 15.24 -9.78
CA MET A 92 -6.84 14.39 -8.62
C MET A 92 -5.59 14.38 -7.74
N TYR A 93 -5.77 14.63 -6.44
CA TYR A 93 -4.72 14.50 -5.45
C TYR A 93 -4.96 13.28 -4.57
N VAL A 94 -3.91 12.51 -4.32
CA VAL A 94 -3.90 11.42 -3.35
C VAL A 94 -2.77 11.66 -2.37
N GLN A 95 -3.08 11.63 -1.07
CA GLN A 95 -2.07 11.78 -0.04
C GLN A 95 -2.16 10.61 0.95
N SER A 96 -1.07 9.86 1.08
CA SER A 96 -0.91 8.89 2.15
C SER A 96 -0.04 9.47 3.26
N ALA A 97 -0.50 9.31 4.50
CA ALA A 97 0.25 9.69 5.70
C ALA A 97 0.36 8.46 6.61
N LEU A 98 1.59 7.97 6.77
CA LEU A 98 1.95 6.87 7.65
C LEU A 98 2.58 7.41 8.92
N LEU A 99 1.90 7.26 10.05
CA LEU A 99 2.41 7.55 11.38
C LEU A 99 2.95 6.25 11.98
N TYR A 100 4.22 6.23 12.40
CA TYR A 100 4.88 5.04 12.95
C TYR A 100 5.96 5.42 13.96
N THR A 101 6.35 4.45 14.80
CA THR A 101 7.50 4.57 15.70
C THR A 101 8.70 3.89 15.03
N ASN A 102 9.86 4.54 14.93
CA ASN A 102 11.06 3.93 14.35
C ASN A 102 11.86 3.11 15.39
N CYS A 103 12.98 2.51 14.96
CA CYS A 103 13.84 1.70 15.83
C CYS A 103 14.58 2.50 16.92
N GLU A 104 14.60 3.83 16.80
CA GLU A 104 15.18 4.76 17.79
C GLU A 104 14.14 5.22 18.83
N GLY A 105 12.89 4.73 18.74
CA GLY A 105 11.80 5.10 19.64
C GLY A 105 11.11 6.42 19.28
N GLU A 106 11.39 6.99 18.12
CA GLU A 106 10.81 8.26 17.68
C GLU A 106 9.50 8.06 16.93
N ARG A 107 8.50 8.90 17.26
CA ARG A 107 7.22 8.92 16.56
C ARG A 107 7.31 9.83 15.33
N ARG A 108 7.31 9.23 14.14
CA ARG A 108 7.51 9.93 12.85
C ARG A 108 6.28 9.81 11.95
N ILE A 109 6.08 10.81 11.08
CA ILE A 109 5.08 10.79 10.00
C ILE A 109 5.81 10.80 8.67
N ARG A 110 5.54 9.81 7.81
CA ARG A 110 5.95 9.79 6.40
C ARG A 110 4.74 10.14 5.53
N VAL A 111 4.91 11.11 4.64
CA VAL A 111 3.85 11.58 3.74
C VAL A 111 4.27 11.38 2.30
N HIS A 112 3.39 10.78 1.49
CA HIS A 112 3.51 10.76 0.04
C HIS A 112 2.31 11.48 -0.58
N THR A 113 2.58 12.39 -1.51
CA THR A 113 1.55 13.12 -2.25
C THR A 113 1.71 12.81 -3.73
N TYR A 114 0.63 12.38 -4.36
CA TYR A 114 0.53 12.13 -5.79
C TYR A 114 -0.51 13.08 -6.40
N ALA A 115 -0.25 13.53 -7.62
CA ALA A 115 -1.14 14.37 -8.40
C ALA A 115 -1.28 13.77 -9.82
N GLY A 116 -2.51 13.48 -10.23
CA GLY A 116 -2.83 12.94 -11.55
C GLY A 116 -3.81 13.85 -12.29
N VAL A 117 -3.60 14.09 -13.58
CA VAL A 117 -4.48 14.92 -14.39
C VAL A 117 -5.72 14.13 -14.81
N THR A 118 -6.89 14.72 -14.66
CA THR A 118 -8.15 14.13 -15.12
C THR A 118 -8.44 14.52 -16.56
N THR A 119 -9.06 13.63 -17.33
CA THR A 119 -9.45 13.89 -18.72
C THR A 119 -10.79 13.22 -19.01
N GLN A 120 -11.58 13.82 -19.90
CA GLN A 120 -12.81 13.22 -20.44
C GLN A 120 -12.55 12.46 -21.74
N ASN A 121 -11.36 12.59 -22.32
CA ASN A 121 -10.98 11.92 -23.56
C ASN A 121 -10.54 10.49 -23.27
N ALA A 122 -11.30 9.52 -23.76
CA ALA A 122 -11.00 8.10 -23.56
C ALA A 122 -9.61 7.69 -24.08
N ASN A 123 -9.14 8.28 -25.19
CA ASN A 123 -7.81 7.96 -25.75
C ASN A 123 -6.69 8.36 -24.79
N ASP A 124 -6.81 9.51 -24.13
CA ASP A 124 -5.82 9.97 -23.17
C ASP A 124 -5.80 9.06 -21.94
N ILE A 125 -6.98 8.58 -21.50
CA ILE A 125 -7.09 7.58 -20.43
C ILE A 125 -6.31 6.32 -20.81
N PHE A 126 -6.62 5.70 -21.97
CA PHE A 126 -5.96 4.47 -22.39
C PHE A 126 -4.44 4.62 -22.55
N ASN A 127 -3.99 5.75 -23.09
CA ASN A 127 -2.56 6.03 -23.26
C ASN A 127 -1.84 6.29 -21.92
N SER A 128 -2.56 6.64 -20.86
CA SER A 128 -2.00 6.90 -19.53
C SER A 128 -1.93 5.66 -18.62
N VAL A 129 -2.47 4.52 -19.04
CA VAL A 129 -2.56 3.31 -18.20
C VAL A 129 -1.18 2.70 -17.97
N ASP A 130 -0.82 2.53 -16.69
CA ASP A 130 0.28 1.66 -16.29
C ASP A 130 -0.21 0.21 -16.20
N VAL A 131 0.26 -0.61 -17.15
CA VAL A 131 -0.11 -2.02 -17.28
C VAL A 131 0.33 -2.85 -16.06
N GLN A 132 1.48 -2.53 -15.46
CA GLN A 132 1.99 -3.27 -14.31
C GLN A 132 1.17 -2.96 -13.05
N ALA A 133 0.86 -1.68 -12.84
CA ALA A 133 -0.01 -1.26 -11.74
C ALA A 133 -1.42 -1.86 -11.88
N ALA A 134 -2.00 -1.80 -13.09
CA ALA A 134 -3.32 -2.37 -13.37
C ALA A 134 -3.35 -3.89 -13.14
N THR A 135 -2.34 -4.61 -13.64
CA THR A 135 -2.24 -6.08 -13.45
C THR A 135 -2.08 -6.45 -11.97
N THR A 136 -1.25 -5.71 -11.24
CA THR A 136 -1.05 -5.92 -9.80
C THR A 136 -2.36 -5.67 -9.04
N MET A 137 -3.09 -4.62 -9.40
CA MET A 137 -4.39 -4.31 -8.82
C MET A 137 -5.41 -5.42 -9.07
N LEU A 138 -5.49 -5.91 -10.31
CA LEU A 138 -6.39 -7.02 -10.69
C LEU A 138 -6.07 -8.32 -9.95
N SER A 139 -4.80 -8.57 -9.62
CA SER A 139 -4.42 -9.77 -8.83
C SER A 139 -4.97 -9.78 -7.40
N HIS A 140 -5.43 -8.63 -6.90
CA HIS A 140 -6.03 -8.49 -5.58
C HIS A 140 -7.57 -8.55 -5.58
N ILE A 141 -8.21 -8.43 -6.74
CA ILE A 141 -9.67 -8.44 -6.93
C ILE A 141 -10.14 -9.89 -7.08
#